data_AF-A0A3C1D3U1-F1
#
_entry.id   AF-A0A3C1D3U1-F1
#
_cell.length_a   1.000
_cell.length_b   1.000
_cell.length_c   1.000
_cell.angle_alpha   90.00
_cell.angle_beta   90.00
_cell.angle_gamma   90.00
#
_symmetry.space_group_name_H-M   'P 1'
#
loop_
_entity.id
_entity.type
_entity.pdbx_description
1 polymer ?
#
loop_
_entity_poly.entity_id
_entity_poly.type
_entity_poly.pdbx_seq_one_letter_code
_entity_poly.pdbx_strand_id
1 'polypeptide(L)' 'MRIGILTSGGDCPGLNAVIRGVVLKGTTAYGLDFVGIRDGWRGVVDG' A
#
# COMPACT_ATOMS: atom_id res chain seq x y z
N MET A 1 12.32 -3.58 8.32
CA MET A 1 11.05 -2.91 8.70
C MET A 1 10.04 -3.22 7.61
N ARG A 2 8.82 -3.64 7.97
CA ARG A 2 7.78 -4.03 7.00
C ARG A 2 6.61 -3.06 7.08
N ILE A 3 6.20 -2.48 5.94
CA ILE A 3 5.22 -1.40 5.84
C ILE A 3 3.92 -1.94 5.23
N GLY A 4 2.80 -1.76 5.91
CA GLY A 4 1.47 -2.06 5.39
C GLY A 4 0.93 -0.90 4.53
N ILE A 5 0.35 -1.22 3.37
CA ILE A 5 -0.34 -0.24 2.51
C ILE A 5 -1.79 -0.70 2.33
N LEU A 6 -2.74 0.20 2.59
CA LEU A 6 -4.16 0.03 2.29
C LEU A 6 -4.70 1.30 1.65
N THR A 7 -5.77 1.16 0.87
CA THR A 7 -6.59 2.29 0.41
C THR A 7 -7.96 2.19 1.07
N SER A 8 -8.46 3.31 1.59
CA SER A 8 -9.78 3.39 2.23
C SER A 8 -10.58 4.54 1.65
N GLY A 9 -11.89 4.37 1.56
CA GLY A 9 -12.79 5.35 0.92
C GLY A 9 -13.14 4.95 -0.51
N GLY A 10 -13.61 5.91 -1.30
CA GLY A 10 -13.95 5.71 -2.70
C GLY A 10 -12.71 5.59 -3.59
N ASP A 11 -12.84 4.87 -4.70
CA ASP A 11 -11.78 4.78 -5.70
C ASP A 11 -11.60 6.13 -6.41
N CYS A 12 -10.36 6.49 -6.70
CA CYS A 12 -10.04 7.69 -7.44
C CYS A 12 -8.87 7.49 -8.40
N PRO A 13 -8.87 8.20 -9.55
CA PRO A 13 -7.75 8.12 -10.48
C PRO A 13 -6.44 8.49 -9.78
N GLY A 14 -5.47 7.57 -9.84
CA GLY A 14 -4.12 7.79 -9.30
C GLY A 14 -3.74 6.95 -8.10
N LEU A 15 -4.67 6.27 -7.41
CA LEU A 15 -4.33 5.43 -6.25
C LEU A 15 -3.28 4.37 -6.60
N ASN A 16 -3.47 3.66 -7.71
CA ASN A 16 -2.50 2.66 -8.18
C ASN A 16 -1.13 3.27 -8.51
N ALA A 17 -1.10 4.49 -9.05
CA ALA A 17 0.14 5.18 -9.35
C ALA A 17 0.90 5.57 -8.05
N VAL A 18 0.16 6.02 -7.02
CA VAL A 18 0.73 6.34 -5.70
C VAL A 18 1.28 5.08 -5.03
N ILE A 19 0.50 3.99 -4.98
CA ILE A 19 0.96 2.70 -4.42
C ILE A 19 2.25 2.25 -5.13
N ARG A 20 2.25 2.26 -6.47
CA ARG A 20 3.44 1.91 -7.26
C ARG A 20 4.64 2.81 -6.94
N GLY A 21 4.43 4.12 -6.84
CA GLY A 21 5.50 5.09 -6.56
C GLY A 21 6.17 4.82 -5.21
N VAL A 22 5.38 4.61 -4.16
CA VAL A 22 5.88 4.33 -2.81
C VAL A 22 6.63 2.99 -2.77
N VAL A 23 6.03 1.92 -3.31
CA VAL A 23 6.67 0.58 -3.31
C VAL A 23 7.95 0.59 -4.13
N LEU A 24 7.93 1.17 -5.34
CA LEU A 24 9.11 1.19 -6.21
C LEU A 24 10.25 1.97 -5.55
N LYS A 25 10.00 3.17 -5.04
CA LYS A 25 11.05 3.97 -4.40
C LYS A 25 11.53 3.32 -3.10
N GLY A 26 10.61 2.79 -2.28
CA GLY A 26 10.91 2.12 -1.02
C GLY A 26 11.81 0.90 -1.19
N THR A 27 11.50 0.05 -2.16
CA THR A 27 12.28 -1.17 -2.45
C THR A 27 13.63 -0.84 -3.08
N THR A 28 13.65 0.03 -4.10
CA THR A 28 14.87 0.29 -4.90
C THR A 28 15.88 1.22 -4.25
N ALA A 29 15.44 2.20 -3.45
CA ALA A 29 16.33 3.21 -2.85
C ALA A 29 16.56 3.01 -1.35
N TYR A 30 15.66 2.31 -0.66
CA TYR A 30 15.67 2.23 0.81
C TYR A 30 15.65 0.80 1.36
N GLY A 31 15.58 -0.24 0.51
CA GLY A 31 15.57 -1.63 0.94
C GLY A 31 14.39 -1.98 1.87
N LEU A 32 13.26 -1.30 1.70
CA LEU A 32 12.05 -1.50 2.53
C LEU A 32 11.19 -2.63 1.99
N ASP A 33 10.55 -3.37 2.90
CA ASP A 33 9.58 -4.41 2.58
C ASP A 33 8.14 -3.90 2.75
N PHE A 34 7.25 -4.36 1.88
CA PHE A 34 5.85 -3.93 1.85
C PHE A 34 4.87 -5.11 1.94
N VAL A 35 3.69 -4.85 2.50
CA VAL A 35 2.53 -5.74 2.48
C VAL A 35 1.31 -4.93 2.03
N GLY A 36 0.62 -5.39 0.99
CA GLY A 36 -0.66 -4.82 0.57
C GLY A 36 -1.81 -5.43 1.37
N ILE A 37 -2.63 -4.57 1.97
CA ILE A 37 -3.83 -4.96 2.71
C ILE A 37 -5.03 -4.67 1.81
N ARG A 38 -5.81 -5.71 1.52
CA ARG A 38 -7.01 -5.62 0.68
C ARG A 38 -8.21 -5.14 1.50
N ASP A 39 -9.26 -4.67 0.83
CA ASP A 39 -10.54 -4.30 1.44
C ASP A 39 -10.45 -3.19 2.51
N GLY A 40 -9.44 -2.31 2.39
CA GLY A 40 -9.24 -1.16 3.27
C GLY A 40 -9.15 -1.55 4.75
N TRP A 41 -9.85 -0.80 5.61
CA TRP A 41 -9.86 -1.09 7.05
C TRP A 41 -10.47 -2.44 7.40
N ARG A 42 -11.38 -2.97 6.58
CA ARG A 42 -11.96 -4.30 6.81
C ARG A 42 -10.88 -5.38 6.75
N GLY A 43 -9.99 -5.35 5.75
CA GLY A 43 -8.91 -6.32 5.66
C GLY A 43 -7.80 -6.14 6.71
N VAL A 44 -7.78 -5.02 7.46
CA VAL A 44 -6.93 -4.89 8.65
C VAL A 44 -7.53 -5.64 9.83
N VAL A 45 -8.86 -5.56 9.99
CA VAL A 45 -9.57 -6.14 11.13
C VAL A 45 -9.78 -7.65 10.94
N ASP A 46 -10.12 -8.06 9.72
CA ASP A 46 -10.59 -9.41 9.41
C ASP A 46 -9.53 -10.29 8.71
N GLY A 47 -8.37 -9.72 8.33
CA GLY A 47 -7.39 -10.32 7.41
C GLY A 47 -6.14 -10.92 8.04
#